data_AF-A0A378A5L2-F1
#
_entry.id   AF-A0A378A5L2-F1
#
_cell.length_a   1.000
_cell.length_b   1.000
_cell.length_c   1.000
_cell.angle_alpha   90.00
_cell.angle_beta   90.00
_cell.angle_gamma   90.00
#
_symmetry.space_group_name_H-M   'P 1'
#
loop_
_entity.id
_entity.type
_entity.pdbx_description
1 polymer ?
#
loop_
_entity_poly.entity_id
_entity_poly.type
_entity_poly.pdbx_seq_one_letter_code
_entity_poly.pdbx_strand_id
1 'polypeptide(L)'
;MTVADNAHLQHIKLAFENARSYHFAHNDLLLGRDASAFSSSFLLGGQVLRHQTSTRLGGENSNLRLNSLAMPVKNEVCDSRTWLDHQVGYCTSRQLHKTIVSDKGGRCLTG
;
A
#
# COMPACT_ATOMS: atom_id res chain seq x y z
N MET A 1 3.92 -11.96 -0.62
CA MET A 1 2.76 -12.74 -0.14
C MET A 1 2.05 -13.31 -1.35
N THR A 2 1.73 -14.60 -1.31
CA THR A 2 1.04 -15.28 -2.41
C THR A 2 -0.37 -15.62 -1.96
N VAL A 3 -1.36 -15.23 -2.76
CA VAL A 3 -2.79 -15.54 -2.56
C VAL A 3 -3.14 -16.59 -3.58
N ALA A 4 -3.35 -17.82 -3.12
CA ALA A 4 -3.69 -18.95 -3.98
C ALA A 4 -5.08 -18.78 -4.63
N ASP A 5 -5.42 -19.69 -5.54
CA ASP A 5 -6.71 -19.68 -6.21
C ASP A 5 -7.87 -19.75 -5.19
N ASN A 6 -8.92 -18.95 -5.42
CA ASN A 6 -10.08 -18.80 -4.52
C ASN A 6 -9.73 -18.35 -3.08
N ALA A 7 -8.51 -17.89 -2.82
CA ALA A 7 -8.12 -17.43 -1.50
C ALA A 7 -8.43 -15.95 -1.30
N HIS A 8 -8.70 -15.59 -0.04
CA HIS A 8 -9.00 -14.23 0.38
C HIS A 8 -7.94 -13.75 1.38
N LEU A 9 -7.27 -12.64 1.07
CA LEU A 9 -6.27 -12.00 1.92
C LEU A 9 -6.77 -10.64 2.39
N GLN A 10 -6.68 -10.40 3.70
CA GLN A 10 -6.81 -9.08 4.30
C GLN A 10 -5.50 -8.74 5.02
N HIS A 11 -4.78 -7.75 4.49
CA HIS A 11 -3.51 -7.28 5.00
C HIS A 11 -3.67 -5.87 5.56
N ILE A 12 -3.23 -5.67 6.81
CA ILE A 12 -3.25 -4.37 7.48
C ILE A 12 -1.84 -4.07 7.97
N LYS A 13 -1.30 -2.92 7.56
CA LYS A 13 0.00 -2.42 8.01
C LYS A 13 -0.19 -1.17 8.85
N LEU A 14 0.37 -1.18 10.06
CA LEU A 14 0.41 -0.02 10.97
C LEU A 14 1.87 0.38 11.17
N ALA A 15 2.26 1.54 10.63
CA ALA A 15 3.61 2.09 10.79
C ALA A 15 3.55 3.27 11.76
N PHE A 16 3.83 2.99 13.05
CA PHE A 16 3.76 3.93 14.18
C PHE A 16 5.12 4.07 14.87
N GLU A 17 6.19 4.23 14.09
CA GLU A 17 7.52 4.47 14.66
C GLU A 17 7.66 5.91 15.17
N ASN A 18 8.71 6.16 15.94
CA ASN A 18 8.98 7.48 16.49
C ASN A 18 9.36 8.49 15.39
N ALA A 19 9.19 9.79 15.68
CA ALA A 19 9.41 10.90 14.74
C ALA A 19 10.88 11.14 14.32
N ARG A 20 11.82 10.30 14.78
CA ARG A 20 13.25 10.33 14.39
C ARG A 20 13.69 9.08 13.64
N SER A 21 12.80 8.11 13.50
CA SER A 21 13.07 6.85 12.81
C SER A 21 12.90 6.98 11.31
N TYR A 22 13.57 6.08 10.60
CA TYR A 22 13.46 5.91 9.16
C TYR A 22 12.76 4.59 8.88
N HIS A 23 11.70 4.63 8.07
CA HIS A 23 10.93 3.44 7.69
C HIS A 23 11.02 3.20 6.20
N PHE A 24 11.60 2.07 5.80
CA PHE A 24 11.65 1.66 4.40
C PHE A 24 11.10 0.25 4.28
N ALA A 25 10.04 0.08 3.49
CA ALA A 25 9.38 -1.21 3.37
C ALA A 25 8.82 -1.45 1.97
N HIS A 26 8.94 -2.70 1.52
CA HIS A 26 8.43 -3.17 0.24
C HIS A 26 7.59 -4.43 0.46
N ASN A 27 6.35 -4.41 0.00
CA ASN A 27 5.43 -5.54 0.09
C ASN A 27 5.08 -6.01 -1.32
N ASP A 28 5.25 -7.31 -1.57
CA ASP A 28 4.81 -7.95 -2.81
C ASP A 28 3.51 -8.74 -2.59
N LEU A 29 2.57 -8.61 -3.52
CA LEU A 29 1.31 -9.36 -3.58
C LEU A 29 1.23 -10.08 -4.94
N LEU A 30 1.04 -11.40 -4.91
CA LEU A 30 0.78 -12.21 -6.10
C LEU A 30 -0.59 -12.88 -5.95
N LEU A 31 -1.52 -12.61 -6.88
CA LEU A 31 -2.88 -13.15 -6.85
C LEU A 31 -3.05 -14.24 -7.91
N GLY A 32 -3.55 -15.41 -7.47
CA GLY A 32 -4.04 -16.51 -8.31
C GLY A 32 -5.47 -16.27 -8.83
N ARG A 33 -6.08 -17.28 -9.45
CA ARG A 33 -7.40 -17.15 -10.09
C ARG A 33 -8.52 -17.05 -9.06
N ASP A 34 -9.53 -16.23 -9.34
CA ASP A 34 -10.66 -15.98 -8.43
C ASP A 34 -10.22 -15.53 -7.01
N ALA A 35 -9.00 -14.98 -6.89
CA ALA A 35 -8.44 -14.55 -5.62
C ALA A 35 -8.90 -13.14 -5.26
N SER A 36 -9.00 -12.84 -3.96
CA SER A 36 -9.24 -11.48 -3.47
C SER A 36 -8.17 -11.03 -2.49
N ALA A 37 -7.60 -9.84 -2.69
CA ALA A 37 -6.66 -9.25 -1.76
C ALA A 37 -7.03 -7.81 -1.40
N PHE A 38 -7.08 -7.52 -0.11
CA PHE A 38 -7.35 -6.21 0.46
C PHE A 38 -6.15 -5.79 1.31
N SER A 39 -5.39 -4.78 0.88
CA SER A 39 -4.27 -4.23 1.63
C SER A 39 -4.59 -2.81 2.09
N SER A 40 -4.46 -2.54 3.40
CA SER A 40 -4.63 -1.20 3.97
C SER A 40 -3.40 -0.82 4.79
N SER A 41 -2.72 0.25 4.39
CA SER A 41 -1.52 0.74 5.05
C SER A 41 -1.76 2.09 5.72
N PHE A 42 -1.54 2.16 7.03
CA PHE A 42 -1.61 3.37 7.84
C PHE A 42 -0.20 3.84 8.19
N LEU A 43 0.21 4.95 7.61
CA LEU A 43 1.57 5.49 7.66
C LEU A 43 1.56 6.75 8.52
N LEU A 44 1.69 6.58 9.85
CA LEU A 44 1.43 7.63 10.85
C LEU A 44 2.64 7.93 11.74
N GLY A 45 3.86 7.61 11.30
CA GLY A 45 5.08 7.89 12.06
C GLY A 45 6.35 7.68 11.26
N GLY A 46 7.44 8.31 11.71
CA GLY A 46 8.75 8.28 11.07
C GLY A 46 9.15 9.63 10.48
N GLN A 47 10.42 10.02 10.67
CA GLN A 47 10.98 11.23 10.06
C GLN A 47 10.95 11.14 8.53
N VAL A 48 11.32 9.97 8.01
CA VAL A 48 11.19 9.61 6.61
C VAL A 48 10.60 8.23 6.53
N LEU A 49 9.42 8.14 5.94
CA LEU A 49 8.72 6.90 5.68
C LEU A 49 8.58 6.72 4.18
N ARG A 50 9.03 5.57 3.68
CA ARG A 50 8.78 5.10 2.33
C ARG A 50 8.22 3.70 2.36
N HIS A 51 7.02 3.55 1.82
CA HIS A 51 6.34 2.28 1.71
C HIS A 51 5.96 2.01 0.26
N GLN A 52 6.35 0.85 -0.24
CA GLN A 52 5.96 0.38 -1.57
C GLN A 52 5.12 -0.90 -1.45
N THR A 53 4.03 -0.97 -2.22
CA THR A 53 3.25 -2.20 -2.42
C THR A 53 3.22 -2.55 -3.91
N SER A 54 3.89 -3.63 -4.28
CA SER A 54 3.94 -4.16 -5.64
C SER A 54 2.97 -5.33 -5.75
N THR A 55 2.11 -5.32 -6.76
CA THR A 55 1.08 -6.36 -6.94
C THR A 55 1.07 -6.88 -8.38
N ARG A 56 1.02 -8.20 -8.53
CA ARG A 56 0.80 -8.87 -9.83
C ARG A 56 -0.49 -9.69 -9.77
N LEU A 57 -1.33 -9.48 -10.76
CA LEU A 57 -2.57 -10.24 -10.95
C LEU A 57 -2.28 -11.31 -12.01
N GLY A 58 -2.01 -12.53 -11.54
CA GLY A 58 -1.60 -13.67 -12.38
C GLY A 58 -2.73 -14.64 -12.71
N GLY A 59 -3.88 -14.55 -12.04
CA GLY A 59 -5.07 -15.33 -12.34
C GLY A 59 -6.29 -14.47 -12.65
N GLU A 60 -7.10 -14.92 -13.62
CA GLU A 60 -8.31 -14.22 -14.07
C GLU A 60 -9.31 -14.06 -12.92
N ASN A 61 -10.24 -13.11 -13.08
CA ASN A 61 -11.29 -12.79 -12.09
C ASN A 61 -10.77 -12.41 -10.70
N SER A 62 -9.52 -11.95 -10.59
CA SER A 62 -8.96 -11.48 -9.33
C SER A 62 -9.55 -10.13 -8.90
N ASN A 63 -9.73 -9.94 -7.60
CA ASN A 63 -10.14 -8.67 -7.00
C ASN A 63 -9.06 -8.11 -6.08
N LEU A 64 -8.59 -6.90 -6.37
CA LEU A 64 -7.56 -6.21 -5.61
C LEU A 64 -8.07 -4.87 -5.06
N ARG A 65 -7.82 -4.63 -3.79
CA ARG A 65 -7.97 -3.31 -3.17
C ARG A 65 -6.71 -2.89 -2.44
N LEU A 66 -6.16 -1.74 -2.81
CA LEU A 66 -5.03 -1.12 -2.13
C LEU A 66 -5.48 0.22 -1.54
N ASN A 67 -5.37 0.37 -0.22
CA ASN A 67 -5.64 1.63 0.45
C ASN A 67 -4.39 2.08 1.19
N SER A 68 -4.12 3.39 1.20
CA SER A 68 -3.20 3.96 2.18
C SER A 68 -3.70 5.27 2.78
N LEU A 69 -3.34 5.49 4.04
CA LEU A 69 -3.51 6.74 4.74
C LEU A 69 -2.13 7.23 5.18
N ALA A 70 -1.76 8.43 4.75
CA ALA A 70 -0.55 9.11 5.18
C ALA A 70 -0.90 10.39 5.94
N MET A 71 -0.29 10.59 7.10
CA MET A 71 -0.48 11.80 7.91
C MET A 71 0.85 12.36 8.42
N PRO A 72 1.73 12.85 7.53
CA PRO A 72 2.98 13.46 7.96
C PRO A 72 2.71 14.77 8.71
N VAL A 73 3.42 14.98 9.82
CA VAL A 73 3.37 16.22 10.60
C VAL A 73 4.73 16.92 10.62
N LYS A 74 4.75 18.24 10.87
CA LYS A 74 5.97 19.04 11.04
C LYS A 74 6.91 18.96 9.84
N ASN A 75 8.03 18.22 9.94
CA ASN A 75 9.08 18.09 8.93
C ASN A 75 9.20 16.63 8.42
N GLU A 76 8.17 15.81 8.66
CA GLU A 76 8.15 14.42 8.22
C GLU A 76 7.93 14.30 6.71
N VAL A 77 8.56 13.29 6.12
CA VAL A 77 8.38 12.93 4.72
C VAL A 77 7.73 11.55 4.66
N CYS A 78 6.56 11.47 4.04
CA CYS A 78 5.86 10.23 3.79
C CYS A 78 5.80 9.96 2.28
N ASP A 79 6.15 8.75 1.86
CA ASP A 79 6.15 8.32 0.47
C ASP A 79 5.45 6.96 0.39
N SER A 80 4.25 6.96 -0.21
CA SER A 80 3.41 5.77 -0.36
C SER A 80 3.31 5.43 -1.84
N ARG A 81 3.94 4.34 -2.27
CA ARG A 81 3.96 3.90 -3.66
C ARG A 81 3.24 2.59 -3.85
N THR A 82 2.60 2.46 -4.99
CA THR A 82 2.00 1.25 -5.48
C THR A 82 2.54 0.94 -6.86
N TRP A 83 2.70 -0.34 -7.14
CA TRP A 83 2.97 -0.83 -8.48
C TRP A 83 2.00 -1.95 -8.76
N LEU A 84 1.32 -1.91 -9.89
CA LEU A 84 0.28 -2.87 -10.24
C LEU A 84 0.49 -3.36 -11.67
N ASP A 85 0.55 -4.67 -11.82
CA ASP A 85 0.69 -5.36 -13.09
C ASP A 85 -0.49 -6.31 -13.32
N HIS A 86 -1.29 -5.99 -14.35
CA HIS A 86 -2.42 -6.81 -14.81
C HIS A 86 -1.92 -7.73 -15.93
N GLN A 87 -1.48 -8.94 -15.58
CA GLN A 87 -0.96 -9.90 -16.56
C GLN A 87 -2.07 -10.66 -17.29
N VAL A 88 -3.26 -10.71 -16.70
CA VAL A 88 -4.42 -11.43 -17.21
C VAL A 88 -5.68 -10.56 -17.17
N GLY A 89 -6.63 -10.85 -18.05
CA GLY A 89 -7.88 -10.11 -18.17
C GLY A 89 -8.86 -10.36 -17.02
N TYR A 90 -9.99 -9.64 -17.06
CA TYR A 90 -11.12 -9.80 -16.13
C TYR A 90 -10.81 -9.55 -14.65
N CYS A 91 -9.68 -8.92 -14.36
CA CYS A 91 -9.32 -8.52 -13.01
C CYS A 91 -9.92 -7.16 -12.64
N THR A 92 -10.30 -6.98 -11.38
CA THR A 92 -10.75 -5.70 -10.83
C THR A 92 -9.73 -5.18 -9.82
N SER A 93 -9.26 -3.95 -9.99
CA SER A 93 -8.38 -3.29 -9.03
C SER A 93 -8.92 -1.93 -8.62
N ARG A 94 -8.96 -1.63 -7.32
CA ARG A 94 -9.33 -0.32 -6.78
C ARG A 94 -8.25 0.20 -5.84
N GLN A 95 -7.87 1.45 -6.01
CA GLN A 95 -6.85 2.09 -5.18
C GLN A 95 -7.40 3.37 -4.54
N LEU A 96 -7.17 3.54 -3.23
CA LEU A 96 -7.54 4.74 -2.50
C LEU A 96 -6.39 5.19 -1.60
N HIS A 97 -5.71 6.25 -2.03
CA HIS A 97 -4.62 6.87 -1.29
C HIS A 97 -5.10 8.21 -0.75
N LYS A 98 -5.19 8.34 0.57
CA LYS A 98 -5.57 9.59 1.25
C LYS A 98 -4.38 10.12 2.02
N THR A 99 -4.19 11.44 1.93
CA THR A 99 -3.10 12.14 2.59
C THR A 99 -3.68 13.32 3.35
N ILE A 100 -3.26 13.49 4.61
CA ILE A 100 -3.61 14.64 5.43
C ILE A 100 -2.30 15.24 5.92
N VAL A 101 -1.84 16.27 5.22
CA VAL A 101 -0.57 16.93 5.54
C VAL A 101 -0.86 18.07 6.51
N SER A 102 -0.22 18.03 7.68
CA SER A 102 -0.32 19.09 8.69
C SER A 102 1.04 19.79 8.88
N ASP A 103 1.01 21.09 9.13
CA ASP A 103 2.17 21.99 9.23
C ASP A 103 2.99 22.17 7.93
N LYS A 104 3.78 23.26 7.89
CA LYS A 104 4.45 23.77 6.68
C LYS A 104 5.57 22.89 6.11
N GLY A 105 6.01 21.83 6.79
CA GLY A 105 7.15 21.00 6.36
C GLY A 105 6.81 19.56 5.98
N GLY A 106 5.57 19.11 6.26
CA GLY A 106 5.11 17.76 5.96
C GLY A 106 5.03 17.58 4.45
N ARG A 107 5.62 16.50 3.92
CA ARG A 107 5.56 16.19 2.50
C ARG A 107 5.02 14.79 2.31
N CYS A 108 4.05 14.66 1.40
CA CYS A 108 3.55 13.36 1.00
C CYS A 108 3.68 13.17 -0.50
N LEU A 109 4.23 12.04 -0.93
CA LEU A 109 4.22 11.58 -2.31
C LEU A 109 3.40 10.31 -2.40
N THR A 110 2.53 10.24 -3.41
CA THR A 110 1.74 9.05 -3.73
C THR A 110 1.96 8.68 -5.18
N GLY A 111 2.25 7.41 -5.46
CA GLY A 111 2.50 6.89 -6.80
C GLY A 111 1.97 5.48 -6.99
#